data_AF-A0A2P5EQ12-F1
#
_entry.id   AF-A0A2P5EQ12-F1
#
_cell.length_a   1.000
_cell.length_b   1.000
_cell.length_c   1.000
_cell.angle_alpha   90.00
_cell.angle_beta   90.00
_cell.angle_gamma   90.00
#
_symmetry.space_group_name_H-M   'P 1'
#
loop_
_entity.id
_entity.type
_entity.pdbx_description
1 polymer ?
#
loop_
_entity_poly.entity_id
_entity_poly.type
_entity_poly.pdbx_seq_one_letter_code
_entity_poly.pdbx_strand_id
1 'polypeptide(L)' 'MFCYSRLTFMPMSYLYGRKFVGPITPLIQQLREEIYNEPYKQIKWSRVRHVCAECLIEVDKT' A
#
# COMPACT_ATOMS: atom_id res chain seq x y z
N MET A 1 -21.10 6.62 11.21
CA MET A 1 -19.80 5.90 11.26
C MET A 1 -20.02 4.63 12.08
N PHE A 2 -19.96 3.45 11.48
CA PHE A 2 -20.14 2.19 12.22
C PHE A 2 -19.03 2.00 13.25
N CYS A 3 -19.36 1.44 14.43
CA CYS A 3 -18.45 1.26 15.56
C CYS A 3 -17.13 0.55 15.16
N TYR A 4 -17.21 -0.42 14.25
CA TYR A 4 -16.05 -1.14 13.74
C TYR A 4 -15.07 -0.28 12.96
N SER A 5 -15.56 0.65 12.13
CA SER A 5 -14.69 1.56 11.37
C SER A 5 -13.89 2.47 12.31
N ARG A 6 -14.49 2.95 13.41
CA ARG A 6 -13.77 3.78 14.38
C ARG A 6 -12.62 3.01 15.04
N LEU A 7 -12.86 1.75 15.40
CA LEU A 7 -11.88 0.91 16.07
C LEU A 7 -10.68 0.56 15.17
N THR A 8 -10.89 0.45 13.85
CA THR A 8 -9.79 0.18 12.90
C THR A 8 -9.04 1.44 12.47
N PHE A 9 -9.76 2.54 12.20
CA PHE A 9 -9.11 3.80 11.76
C PHE A 9 -8.30 4.49 12.86
N MET A 10 -8.66 4.32 14.14
CA MET A 10 -7.95 4.94 15.27
C MET A 10 -6.49 4.45 15.42
N PRO A 11 -6.17 3.14 15.46
CA PRO A 11 -4.79 2.68 15.50
C PRO A 11 -4.05 2.98 14.18
N MET A 12 -4.73 2.90 13.04
CA MET A 12 -4.12 3.21 11.74
C MET A 12 -3.68 4.68 11.65
N SER A 13 -4.51 5.62 12.11
CA SER A 13 -4.16 7.05 12.11
C SER A 13 -3.02 7.37 13.07
N TYR A 14 -2.95 6.70 14.24
CA TYR A 14 -1.84 6.83 15.17
C TYR A 14 -0.50 6.38 14.55
N LEU A 15 -0.48 5.23 13.89
CA LEU A 15 0.71 4.72 13.19
C LEU A 15 1.13 5.64 12.03
N TYR A 16 0.15 6.14 11.27
CA TYR A 16 0.40 7.08 10.18
C TYR A 16 1.01 8.39 10.68
N GLY A 17 0.51 8.95 11.79
CA GLY A 17 1.07 10.16 12.42
C GLY A 17 2.49 9.97 12.93
N ARG A 18 2.79 8.80 13.50
CA ARG A 18 4.17 8.45 13.95
C ARG A 18 5.11 8.05 12.82
N LYS A 19 4.60 7.85 11.59
CA LYS A 19 5.35 7.31 10.44
C LYS A 19 6.15 6.07 10.82
N PHE A 20 5.51 5.13 11.53
CA PHE A 20 6.17 3.91 11.98
C PHE A 20 6.61 3.06 10.78
N VAL A 21 7.90 2.75 10.70
CA VAL A 21 8.48 1.87 9.67
C VAL A 21 9.27 0.77 10.36
N GLY A 22 9.01 -0.48 10.00
CA GLY A 22 9.77 -1.64 10.50
C GLY A 22 11.17 -1.74 9.88
N PRO A 23 12.04 -2.61 10.42
CA PRO A 23 13.36 -2.86 9.84
C PRO A 23 13.23 -3.39 8.40
N ILE A 24 14.07 -2.89 7.50
CA ILE A 24 14.11 -3.35 6.11
C ILE A 24 14.93 -4.64 6.08
N THR A 25 14.25 -5.77 6.01
CA THR A 25 14.85 -7.10 5.85
C THR A 25 15.12 -7.38 4.36
N PRO A 26 16.03 -8.32 4.04
CA PRO A 26 16.29 -8.71 2.64
C PRO A 26 15.02 -9.21 1.92
N LEU A 27 14.13 -9.91 2.65
CA LEU A 27 12.83 -10.33 2.12
C LEU A 27 11.96 -9.13 1.70
N ILE A 28 11.92 -8.07 2.50
CA ILE A 28 11.15 -6.85 2.16
C ILE A 28 11.73 -6.17 0.90
N GLN A 29 13.04 -6.26 0.69
CA GLN A 29 13.65 -5.72 -0.53
C GLN A 29 13.21 -6.50 -1.77
N GLN A 30 13.22 -7.84 -1.71
CA GLN A 30 12.75 -8.69 -2.81
C GLN A 30 11.27 -8.43 -3.13
N LEU A 31 10.42 -8.36 -2.10
CA LEU A 31 8.99 -8.06 -2.27
C LEU A 31 8.74 -6.71 -2.97
N ARG A 32 9.59 -5.71 -2.73
CA ARG A 32 9.47 -4.40 -3.42
C ARG A 32 9.80 -4.50 -4.90
N GLU A 33 10.66 -5.42 -5.31
CA GLU A 33 11.00 -5.64 -6.71
C GLU A 33 9.92 -6.48 -7.42
N GLU A 34 9.23 -7.36 -6.69
CA GLU A 34 8.14 -8.19 -7.23
C GLU A 34 6.81 -7.43 -7.38
N ILE A 35 6.45 -6.58 -6.41
CA ILE A 35 5.14 -5.91 -6.38
C ILE A 35 5.07 -4.73 -7.36
N TYR A 36 6.20 -4.05 -7.60
CA TYR A 36 6.24 -2.82 -8.38
C TYR A 36 7.00 -3.02 -9.69
N ASN A 37 6.36 -2.68 -10.81
CA ASN A 37 6.98 -2.73 -12.14
C ASN A 37 8.10 -1.69 -12.33
N GLU A 38 8.06 -0.60 -11.56
CA GLU A 38 9.04 0.47 -11.58
C GLU A 38 10.03 0.33 -10.41
N PRO A 39 11.29 0.76 -10.56
CA PRO A 39 12.26 0.71 -9.47
C PRO A 39 11.76 1.52 -8.26
N TYR A 40 11.62 0.85 -7.12
CA TYR A 40 10.98 1.39 -5.89
C TYR A 40 11.46 2.79 -5.48
N LYS A 41 12.73 3.12 -5.70
CA LYS A 41 13.34 4.41 -5.36
C LYS A 41 12.90 5.57 -6.27
N GLN A 42 12.43 5.29 -7.48
CA GLN A 42 12.01 6.30 -8.46
C GLN A 42 10.51 6.61 -8.41
N ILE A 43 9.73 5.79 -7.67
CA ILE A 43 8.28 5.94 -7.54
C ILE A 43 7.95 7.26 -6.82
N LYS A 44 7.16 8.11 -7.49
CA LYS A 44 6.65 9.37 -6.92
C LYS A 44 5.38 9.12 -6.10
N TRP A 45 5.54 8.72 -4.85
CA TRP A 45 4.44 8.38 -3.92
C TRP A 45 3.35 9.46 -3.78
N SER A 46 3.70 10.74 -3.96
CA SER A 46 2.73 11.84 -3.86
C SER A 46 1.66 11.82 -4.95
N ARG A 47 1.99 11.31 -6.14
CA ARG A 47 1.11 11.25 -7.32
C ARG A 47 0.13 10.08 -7.25
N VAL A 48 0.54 8.97 -6.65
CA VAL A 48 -0.26 7.72 -6.61
C VAL A 48 -1.32 7.69 -5.52
N ARG A 49 -1.37 8.67 -4.61
CA ARG A 49 -2.33 8.71 -3.47
C ARG A 49 -3.80 8.66 -3.85
N HIS A 50 -4.13 9.13 -5.07
CA HIS A 50 -5.49 9.16 -5.60
C HIS A 50 -5.69 8.17 -6.75
N VAL A 51 -4.71 7.28 -6.99
CA VAL A 51 -4.76 6.28 -8.05
C VAL A 51 -5.20 4.97 -7.41
N CYS A 52 -6.36 4.46 -7.83
CA CYS A 52 -6.80 3.10 -7.55
C CYS A 52 -6.87 2.37 -8.89
N ALA A 53 -6.47 1.09 -8.90
CA ALA A 53 -6.68 0.27 -10.08
C ALA A 53 -8.19 0.16 -10.34
N GLU A 54 -8.60 0.33 -11.59
CA GLU A 54 -9.93 -0.12 -12.00
C GLU A 54 -9.97 -1.64 -11.83
N CYS A 55 -11.06 -2.14 -11.26
CA CYS A 55 -11.19 -3.55 -10.95
C CYS A 55 -11.15 -4.36 -12.26
N LEU A 56 -10.05 -5.06 -12.52
CA LEU A 56 -9.97 -6.03 -13.61
C LEU A 56 -10.78 -7.25 -13.20
N ILE A 57 -12.08 -7.25 -13.50
CA ILE A 57 -12.82 -8.49 -13.73
C ILE A 57 -12.53 -8.90 -15.17
N GLU A 58 -11.27 -9.20 -15.48
CA GLU A 58 -10.95 -10.00 -16.66
C GLU A 58 -11.10 -11.46 -16.22
N VAL A 59 -12.36 -11.94 -16.27
CA VAL A 59 -12.61 -13.36 -16.51
C VAL A 59 -11.86 -13.67 -17.80
N ASP A 60 -10.83 -14.49 -17.68
CA ASP A 60 -10.25 -15.36 -18.70
C ASP A 60 -11.12 -15.38 -19.98
N LYS A 61 -10.82 -14.52 -20.95
CA LYS A 61 -11.37 -14.59 -22.30
C LYS A 61 -10.33 -15.24 -23.21
N THR A 62 -10.12 -16.53 -22.99
CA THR A 62 -9.93 -17.48 -24.11
C THR A 62 -11.24 -17.71 -24.82
#